data_AF-A0A8T3V9S6-F1
#
_entry.id   AF-A0A8T3V9S6-F1
#
_cell.length_a   1.000
_cell.length_b   1.000
_cell.length_c   1.000
_cell.angle_alpha   90.00
_cell.angle_beta   90.00
_cell.angle_gamma   90.00
#
_symmetry.space_group_name_H-M   'P 1'
#
loop_
_entity.id
_entity.type
_entity.pdbx_description
1 polymer ?
#
loop_
_entity_poly.entity_id
_entity_poly.type
_entity_poly.pdbx_seq_one_letter_code
_entity_poly.pdbx_strand_id
1 'polypeptide(L)'
;MFDFSKFSDVGDYLSLKNCEENNRSAISRYYYSVFGSVRMYLVLFLNEFEFIDNFKVHSRICDRMSNSDDNTESEIGEILDDLREIRNYADYEWDKFDEDYFKKNLVKVRNNSKLVLDEVESLKKSPPFKF
;
A
#
# COMPACT_ATOMS: atom_id res chain seq x y z
N MET A 1 3.44 -17.50 6.48
CA MET A 1 3.62 -16.07 6.14
C MET A 1 2.23 -15.46 6.00
N PHE A 2 2.04 -14.20 6.41
CA PHE A 2 0.75 -13.52 6.25
C PHE A 2 0.47 -13.26 4.76
N ASP A 3 -0.77 -13.45 4.34
CA ASP A 3 -1.19 -13.30 2.94
C ASP A 3 -1.82 -11.91 2.75
N PHE A 4 -1.01 -10.98 2.24
CA PHE A 4 -1.44 -9.59 2.03
C PHE A 4 -2.49 -9.45 0.93
N SER A 5 -2.57 -10.40 -0.03
CA SER A 5 -3.64 -10.38 -1.03
C SER A 5 -5.01 -10.60 -0.39
N LYS A 6 -5.11 -11.57 0.53
CA LYS A 6 -6.33 -11.81 1.33
C LYS A 6 -6.68 -10.65 2.24
N PHE A 7 -5.69 -9.85 2.65
CA PHE A 7 -5.97 -8.65 3.43
C PHE A 7 -6.58 -7.54 2.57
N SER A 8 -6.24 -7.48 1.29
CA SER A 8 -6.90 -6.60 0.32
C SER A 8 -8.36 -7.03 0.09
N ASP A 9 -8.66 -8.33 0.14
CA ASP A 9 -10.04 -8.84 0.03
C ASP A 9 -10.93 -8.38 1.20
N VAL A 10 -10.34 -8.19 2.39
CA VAL A 10 -11.06 -7.59 3.53
C VAL A 10 -11.43 -6.13 3.19
N GLY A 11 -10.54 -5.40 2.53
CA GLY A 11 -10.84 -4.06 2.01
C GLY A 11 -12.01 -4.08 1.03
N ASP A 12 -12.01 -5.04 0.10
CA ASP A 12 -13.11 -5.24 -0.85
C ASP A 12 -14.45 -5.47 -0.13
N TYR A 13 -14.48 -6.36 0.88
CA TYR A 13 -15.69 -6.61 1.66
C TYR A 13 -16.19 -5.35 2.39
N LEU A 14 -15.28 -4.60 3.02
CA LEU A 14 -15.63 -3.42 3.81
C LEU A 14 -16.14 -2.28 2.92
N SER A 15 -15.57 -2.11 1.73
CA SER A 15 -15.94 -1.07 0.76
C SER A 15 -17.41 -1.12 0.32
N LEU A 16 -18.07 -2.27 0.48
CA LEU A 16 -19.47 -2.47 0.07
C LEU A 16 -20.49 -1.90 1.06
N LYS A 17 -20.08 -1.51 2.27
CA LYS A 17 -21.00 -1.15 3.36
C LYS A 17 -21.37 0.34 3.39
N ASN A 18 -20.68 1.19 2.61
CA ASN A 18 -21.00 2.61 2.41
C ASN A 18 -21.26 3.39 3.71
N CYS A 19 -20.46 3.16 4.75
CA CYS A 19 -20.45 3.99 5.95
C CYS A 19 -19.01 4.36 6.30
N GLU A 20 -18.85 5.42 7.11
CA GLU A 20 -17.56 6.00 7.44
C GLU A 20 -16.56 4.96 7.95
N GLU A 21 -16.93 4.21 9.00
CA GLU A 21 -16.03 3.29 9.69
C GLU A 21 -15.53 2.21 8.74
N ASN A 22 -16.42 1.75 7.85
CA ASN A 22 -16.13 0.77 6.83
C ASN A 22 -15.25 1.32 5.70
N ASN A 23 -15.50 2.55 5.24
CA ASN A 23 -14.69 3.20 4.21
C ASN A 23 -13.27 3.48 4.72
N ARG A 24 -13.15 4.05 5.93
CA ARG A 24 -11.87 4.26 6.62
C ARG A 24 -11.10 2.95 6.76
N SER A 25 -11.78 1.92 7.27
CA SER A 25 -11.19 0.60 7.44
C SER A 25 -10.77 -0.02 6.11
N ALA A 26 -11.57 0.11 5.05
CA ALA A 26 -11.26 -0.42 3.73
C ALA A 26 -9.99 0.23 3.14
N ILE A 27 -9.90 1.57 3.16
CA ILE A 27 -8.69 2.31 2.75
C ILE A 27 -7.46 1.81 3.51
N SER A 28 -7.60 1.67 4.84
CA SER A 28 -6.55 1.13 5.70
C SER A 28 -6.13 -0.29 5.29
N ARG A 29 -7.08 -1.18 4.96
CA ARG A 29 -6.77 -2.56 4.52
C ARG A 29 -6.04 -2.58 3.20
N TYR A 30 -6.47 -1.79 2.21
CA TYR A 30 -5.77 -1.68 0.95
C TYR A 30 -4.34 -1.19 1.14
N TYR A 31 -4.14 -0.12 1.92
CA TYR A 31 -2.82 0.42 2.20
C TYR A 31 -1.88 -0.62 2.85
N TYR A 32 -2.31 -1.24 3.95
CA TYR A 32 -1.45 -2.19 4.67
C TYR A 32 -1.21 -3.49 3.91
N SER A 33 -2.09 -3.85 2.98
CA SER A 33 -1.86 -4.96 2.05
C SER A 33 -0.68 -4.66 1.13
N VAL A 34 -0.68 -3.49 0.52
CA VAL A 34 0.42 -3.05 -0.35
C VAL A 34 1.71 -2.87 0.43
N PHE A 35 1.67 -2.07 1.50
CA PHE A 35 2.84 -1.78 2.33
C PHE A 35 3.49 -3.05 2.85
N GLY A 36 2.68 -3.99 3.34
CA GLY A 36 3.16 -5.27 3.83
C GLY A 36 3.81 -6.12 2.74
N SER A 37 3.20 -6.21 1.56
CA SER A 37 3.76 -6.92 0.41
C SER A 37 5.08 -6.31 -0.07
N VAL A 38 5.16 -4.98 -0.20
CA VAL A 38 6.37 -4.25 -0.58
C VAL A 38 7.47 -4.47 0.45
N ARG A 39 7.17 -4.33 1.75
CA ARG A 39 8.14 -4.58 2.82
C ARG A 39 8.67 -6.02 2.77
N MET A 40 7.80 -7.00 2.54
CA MET A 40 8.22 -8.40 2.42
C MET A 40 9.13 -8.63 1.22
N TYR A 41 8.86 -7.97 0.10
CA TYR A 41 9.74 -7.98 -1.07
C TYR A 41 11.13 -7.44 -0.71
N LEU A 42 11.20 -6.24 -0.13
CA LEU A 42 12.45 -5.60 0.28
C LEU A 42 13.26 -6.47 1.26
N VAL A 43 12.61 -7.04 2.27
CA VAL A 43 13.27 -7.87 3.30
C VAL A 43 13.77 -9.18 2.72
N LEU A 44 12.94 -9.93 2.01
CA LEU A 44 13.29 -11.30 1.63
C LEU A 44 14.11 -11.41 0.34
N PHE A 45 13.94 -10.45 -0.58
CA PHE A 45 14.54 -10.54 -1.90
C PHE A 45 15.70 -9.56 -2.07
N LEU A 46 15.68 -8.42 -1.35
CA LEU A 46 16.74 -7.42 -1.42
C LEU A 46 17.56 -7.31 -0.12
N ASN A 47 17.17 -8.03 0.95
CA ASN A 47 17.83 -7.98 2.26
C ASN A 47 17.87 -6.57 2.87
N GLU A 48 16.82 -5.76 2.63
CA GLU A 48 16.67 -4.40 3.15
C GLU A 48 15.56 -4.34 4.23
N PHE A 49 15.58 -3.35 5.14
CA PHE A 49 14.51 -3.07 6.12
C PHE A 49 14.16 -4.16 7.16
N GLU A 50 15.02 -5.17 7.38
CA GLU A 50 14.76 -6.31 8.30
C GLU A 50 14.46 -5.87 9.76
N PHE A 51 15.21 -4.90 10.29
CA PHE A 51 15.15 -4.51 11.71
C PHE A 51 14.63 -3.09 11.97
N ILE A 52 13.82 -2.54 11.08
CA ILE A 52 13.32 -1.17 11.25
C ILE A 52 12.03 -1.18 12.07
N ASP A 53 12.17 -0.89 13.36
CA ASP A 53 11.07 -0.64 14.30
C ASP A 53 10.98 0.86 14.61
N ASN A 54 10.75 1.66 13.56
CA ASN A 54 10.74 3.11 13.66
C ASN A 54 9.42 3.67 13.10
N PHE A 55 8.86 4.67 13.78
CA PHE A 55 7.72 5.47 13.33
C PHE A 55 7.84 5.98 11.88
N LYS A 56 9.05 6.09 11.34
CA LYS A 56 9.33 6.52 9.97
C LYS A 56 9.47 5.41 8.93
N VAL A 57 9.17 4.15 9.28
CA VAL A 57 9.34 3.02 8.34
C VAL A 57 8.49 3.18 7.07
N HIS A 58 7.27 3.71 7.21
CA HIS A 58 6.37 3.92 6.09
C HIS A 58 6.94 4.90 5.06
N SER A 59 7.36 6.09 5.48
CA SER A 59 7.93 7.09 4.57
C SER A 59 9.26 6.61 3.98
N ARG A 60 10.12 5.97 4.77
CA ARG A 60 11.41 5.47 4.27
C ARG A 60 11.27 4.39 3.20
N ILE A 61 10.26 3.53 3.30
CA ILE A 61 9.98 2.53 2.25
C ILE A 61 9.46 3.22 0.99
N CYS A 62 8.56 4.21 1.12
CA CYS A 62 8.09 4.99 -0.02
C CYS A 62 9.28 5.67 -0.71
N ASP A 63 10.10 6.41 0.05
CA ASP A 63 11.28 7.11 -0.45
C ASP A 63 12.26 6.14 -1.16
N ARG A 64 12.53 4.97 -0.57
CA ARG A 64 13.42 3.98 -1.18
C ARG A 64 12.88 3.44 -2.50
N MET A 65 11.58 3.13 -2.56
CA MET A 65 10.96 2.59 -3.76
C MET A 65 10.91 3.65 -4.86
N SER A 66 10.42 4.86 -4.55
CA SER A 66 10.32 5.99 -5.49
C SER A 66 11.66 6.48 -6.05
N ASN A 67 12.76 6.23 -5.36
CA ASN A 67 14.11 6.57 -5.83
C ASN A 67 14.87 5.35 -6.39
N SER A 68 14.19 4.25 -6.71
CA SER A 68 14.81 3.10 -7.34
C SER A 68 15.16 3.39 -8.81
N ASP A 69 16.25 2.80 -9.29
CA ASP A 69 16.60 2.83 -10.72
C ASP A 69 15.71 1.88 -11.56
N ASP A 70 14.98 0.96 -10.91
CA ASP A 70 13.97 0.13 -11.57
C ASP A 70 12.65 0.91 -11.68
N ASN A 71 12.16 1.08 -12.91
CA ASN A 71 10.93 1.84 -13.17
C ASN A 71 9.71 1.26 -12.45
N THR A 72 9.63 -0.08 -12.32
CA THR A 72 8.50 -0.74 -11.63
C THR A 72 8.57 -0.42 -10.14
N GLU A 73 9.74 -0.55 -9.51
CA GLU A 73 9.91 -0.16 -8.11
C GLU A 73 9.60 1.32 -7.87
N SER A 74 10.04 2.21 -8.77
CA SER A 74 9.76 3.64 -8.70
C SER A 74 8.26 3.93 -8.74
N GLU A 75 7.54 3.35 -9.69
CA GLU A 75 6.09 3.51 -9.83
C GLU A 75 5.34 2.95 -8.60
N ILE A 76 5.74 1.78 -8.11
CA ILE A 76 5.21 1.22 -6.86
C ILE A 76 5.41 2.20 -5.69
N GLY A 77 6.57 2.84 -5.60
CA GLY A 77 6.88 3.81 -4.55
C GLY A 77 5.96 5.02 -4.57
N GLU A 78 5.76 5.61 -5.75
CA GLU A 78 4.86 6.75 -5.94
C GLU A 78 3.41 6.40 -5.58
N ILE A 79 2.93 5.24 -6.04
CA ILE A 79 1.60 4.75 -5.71
C ILE A 79 1.48 4.49 -4.21
N LEU A 80 2.47 3.84 -3.59
CA LEU A 80 2.46 3.55 -2.16
C LEU A 80 2.41 4.82 -1.31
N ASP A 81 3.07 5.90 -1.75
CA ASP A 81 3.02 7.18 -1.06
C ASP A 81 1.64 7.86 -1.16
N ASP A 82 1.03 7.85 -2.34
CA ASP A 82 -0.35 8.33 -2.54
C ASP A 82 -1.36 7.54 -1.67
N LEU A 83 -1.21 6.20 -1.60
CA LEU A 83 -2.03 5.37 -0.73
C LEU A 83 -1.82 5.71 0.76
N ARG A 84 -0.58 6.02 1.17
CA ARG A 84 -0.24 6.44 2.55
C ARG A 84 -0.93 7.75 2.91
N GLU A 85 -0.92 8.72 2.00
CA GLU A 85 -1.60 10.00 2.19
C GLU A 85 -3.11 9.84 2.32
N ILE A 86 -3.75 9.13 1.39
CA ILE A 86 -5.20 8.89 1.43
C ILE A 86 -5.60 8.18 2.73
N ARG A 87 -4.79 7.21 3.18
CA ARG A 87 -5.01 6.55 4.48
C ARG A 87 -4.87 7.52 5.66
N ASN A 88 -3.88 8.41 5.64
CA ASN A 88 -3.74 9.44 6.68
C ASN A 88 -4.98 10.33 6.74
N TYR A 89 -5.49 10.76 5.59
CA TYR A 89 -6.69 11.57 5.53
C TYR A 89 -7.89 10.81 6.09
N ALA A 90 -8.04 9.54 5.73
CA ALA A 90 -9.14 8.71 6.22
C ALA A 90 -9.06 8.45 7.72
N ASP A 91 -7.86 8.16 8.26
CA ASP A 91 -7.70 7.77 9.66
C ASP A 91 -7.70 8.97 10.62
N TYR A 92 -7.14 10.11 10.22
CA TYR A 92 -6.84 11.22 11.14
C TYR A 92 -7.47 12.55 10.76
N GLU A 93 -7.92 12.71 9.52
CA GLU A 93 -8.42 13.98 9.01
C GLU A 93 -9.80 13.86 8.36
N TRP A 94 -10.59 12.86 8.74
CA TRP A 94 -11.87 12.57 8.12
C TRP A 94 -12.78 13.80 8.05
N ASP A 95 -12.88 14.58 9.13
CA ASP A 95 -13.72 15.78 9.21
C ASP A 95 -13.28 16.93 8.30
N LYS A 96 -12.08 16.86 7.70
CA LYS A 96 -11.57 17.86 6.75
C LYS A 96 -11.98 17.59 5.30
N PHE A 97 -12.52 16.41 5.02
CA PHE A 97 -12.92 15.97 3.69
C PHE A 97 -14.38 15.52 3.70
N ASP A 98 -15.06 15.64 2.56
CA ASP A 98 -16.42 15.15 2.44
C ASP A 98 -16.47 13.65 2.12
N GLU A 99 -17.64 13.05 2.27
CA GLU A 99 -17.85 11.63 1.99
C GLU A 99 -17.57 11.28 0.51
N ASP A 100 -17.83 12.23 -0.40
CA ASP A 100 -17.60 12.06 -1.84
C ASP A 100 -16.12 11.96 -2.19
N TYR A 101 -15.25 12.70 -1.49
CA TYR A 101 -13.81 12.59 -1.58
C TYR A 101 -13.37 11.16 -1.26
N PHE A 102 -13.82 10.60 -0.13
CA PHE A 102 -13.43 9.25 0.27
C PHE A 102 -14.04 8.18 -0.64
N LYS A 103 -15.27 8.35 -1.14
CA LYS A 103 -15.87 7.43 -2.14
C LYS A 103 -15.06 7.37 -3.43
N LYS A 104 -14.65 8.51 -3.97
CA LYS A 104 -13.80 8.57 -5.18
C LYS A 104 -12.43 7.93 -4.92
N ASN A 105 -11.81 8.28 -3.80
CA ASN A 105 -10.52 7.74 -3.43
C ASN A 105 -10.58 6.24 -3.09
N LEU A 106 -11.69 5.71 -2.59
CA LEU A 106 -11.83 4.28 -2.31
C LEU A 106 -11.69 3.44 -3.58
N VAL A 107 -12.27 3.89 -4.70
CA VAL A 107 -12.11 3.23 -6.00
C VAL A 107 -10.66 3.30 -6.48
N LYS A 108 -10.03 4.48 -6.37
CA LYS A 108 -8.62 4.70 -6.72
C LYS A 108 -7.71 3.78 -5.91
N VAL A 109 -7.83 3.81 -4.58
CA VAL A 109 -7.05 3.03 -3.62
C VAL A 109 -7.18 1.54 -3.91
N ARG A 110 -8.41 1.05 -4.17
CA ARG A 110 -8.66 -0.35 -4.52
C ARG A 110 -7.96 -0.78 -5.81
N ASN A 111 -8.02 0.04 -6.85
CA ASN A 111 -7.42 -0.29 -8.14
C ASN A 111 -5.89 -0.26 -8.04
N ASN A 112 -5.35 0.79 -7.43
CA ASN A 112 -3.92 0.94 -7.20
C ASN A 112 -3.37 -0.18 -6.30
N SER A 113 -4.12 -0.60 -5.28
CA SER A 113 -3.67 -1.71 -4.43
C SER A 113 -3.57 -3.02 -5.19
N LYS A 114 -4.50 -3.30 -6.10
CA LYS A 114 -4.47 -4.51 -6.94
C LYS A 114 -3.30 -4.48 -7.92
N LEU A 115 -3.12 -3.36 -8.61
CA LEU A 115 -2.00 -3.16 -9.53
C LEU A 115 -0.66 -3.42 -8.84
N VAL A 116 -0.41 -2.73 -7.72
CA VAL A 116 0.88 -2.87 -7.00
C VAL A 116 1.07 -4.28 -6.45
N LEU A 117 0.01 -4.95 -5.97
CA LEU A 117 0.12 -6.34 -5.51
C LEU A 117 0.57 -7.27 -6.65
N ASP A 118 0.03 -7.10 -7.86
CA ASP A 118 0.41 -7.91 -9.03
C ASP A 118 1.85 -7.60 -9.48
N GLU A 119 2.27 -6.34 -9.45
CA GLU A 119 3.64 -5.91 -9.78
C GLU A 119 4.66 -6.43 -8.76
N VAL A 120 4.36 -6.33 -7.47
CA VAL A 120 5.22 -6.88 -6.40
C VAL A 120 5.36 -8.40 -6.54
N GLU A 121 4.28 -9.12 -6.86
CA GLU A 121 4.37 -10.56 -7.13
C GLU A 121 5.20 -10.88 -8.38
N SER A 122 5.22 -9.97 -9.36
CA SER A 122 6.07 -10.09 -10.54
C SER A 122 7.55 -9.86 -10.20
N LEU A 123 7.86 -8.83 -9.39
CA LEU A 123 9.20 -8.56 -8.87
C LEU A 123 9.75 -9.71 -8.03
N LYS A 124 8.93 -10.33 -7.17
CA LYS A 124 9.34 -11.52 -6.39
C LYS A 124 9.73 -12.71 -7.27
N LYS A 125 9.10 -12.86 -8.45
CA LYS A 125 9.41 -13.95 -9.39
C LYS A 125 10.64 -13.67 -10.24
N SER A 126 10.93 -12.39 -10.50
CA SER A 126 12.06 -11.96 -11.31
C SER A 126 12.68 -10.66 -10.75
N PRO A 127 13.38 -10.73 -9.61
CA PRO A 127 13.93 -9.53 -8.97
C PRO A 127 14.98 -8.87 -9.88
N PRO A 128 15.03 -7.53 -9.93
CA PRO A 128 15.91 -6.78 -10.83
C PRO A 128 17.40 -7.03 -10.54
N PHE A 129 17.74 -7.46 -9.32
CA PHE A 129 19.09 -7.86 -8.94
C PHE A 129 19.10 -9.32 -8.47
N LYS A 130 19.78 -10.19 -9.24
CA LYS A 130 20.16 -11.54 -8.79
C LYS A 130 21.40 -11.41 -7.91
N PHE A 131 21.26 -11.59 -6.60
CA PHE A 131 22.39 -11.88 -5.74
C PHE A 131 22.94 -13.29 -6.01
#